data_AF-V9KT98-F1
#
_entry.id   AF-V9KT98-F1
#
_cell.length_a   1.000
_cell.length_b   1.000
_cell.length_c   1.000
_cell.angle_alpha   90.00
_cell.angle_beta   90.00
_cell.angle_gamma   90.00
#
_symmetry.space_group_name_H-M   'P 1'
#
loop_
_entity.id
_entity.type
_entity.pdbx_description
1 polymer ?
#
loop_
_entity_poly.entity_id
_entity_poly.type
_entity_poly.pdbx_seq_one_letter_code
_entity_poly.pdbx_strand_id
1 'polypeptide(L)'
;MVDFLADNNLCGQAILRIVSRGNAIIAELLRLSEFVPSVYRLRDKAEQHRFGDIICDFSYFKGPEYYEGKLESKPDLQDLDEEFRENHIEILTRFYLAFESVHKYILDLNRFLEDLNEGVYIQQTLETVLLNEDGKQLLCEALYLYGVMLLVIDHKIEGEVRERMLVSYYRYSAARSSSDSNLDDICKLLRSTGYSSQTGAKRPPNYPESYFQRVPISTVFISMVVGRLRSDDIYNQVSAYPLPEHRSTALATQAGMLYVILYFEPSILHTQQAKMREIVDKYFPDNWVISIYMGITVNLIEAWEPYKAAKTALNYTLEQSNIKEQAGRYGASVERLRLQEQQFLKEGFLREEYVLDHIPKLLNCLRDCNVTIRWLMLHTAESVYDPNNKRLRQIKDQVLSDSKYNPKALFQLLLDSAQFEYVLKEMFRQMLSEKQVKWESFKKEGSERMTELAEVFSGVKPLTRVEKNENLQAWFREISKQISSLNYEDSTAAGRKTVQLIQALEEVQEFHQLESNLQICQFLGDTRKFLHQMIRTINIKEEVLITMR
;
A
#
# COMPACT_ATOMS: atom_id res chain seq x y z
N MET A 1 18.93 3.73 -19.08
CA MET A 1 18.88 2.37 -18.53
C MET A 1 17.71 1.68 -19.20
N VAL A 2 17.87 0.43 -19.64
CA VAL A 2 16.73 -0.35 -20.16
C VAL A 2 15.78 -0.57 -18.99
N ASP A 3 14.49 -0.31 -19.20
CA ASP A 3 13.44 -0.53 -18.22
C ASP A 3 13.48 -1.99 -17.73
N PHE A 4 13.54 -2.18 -16.42
CA PHE A 4 13.67 -3.53 -15.83
C PHE A 4 12.45 -4.38 -16.12
N LEU A 5 11.28 -3.75 -16.26
CA LEU A 5 10.00 -4.41 -16.49
C LEU A 5 9.62 -4.45 -17.98
N ALA A 6 10.51 -4.05 -18.89
CA ALA A 6 10.25 -4.16 -20.32
C ALA A 6 10.01 -5.62 -20.73
N ASP A 7 9.15 -5.84 -21.74
CA ASP A 7 8.77 -7.19 -22.21
C ASP A 7 9.97 -8.04 -22.67
N ASN A 8 11.04 -7.40 -23.12
CA ASN A 8 12.27 -8.06 -23.56
C ASN A 8 13.24 -8.36 -22.40
N ASN A 9 13.00 -7.86 -21.19
CA ASN A 9 13.80 -8.18 -20.01
C ASN A 9 13.23 -9.43 -19.32
N LEU A 10 13.74 -10.60 -19.73
CA LEU A 10 13.29 -11.89 -19.21
C LEU A 10 13.45 -12.01 -17.69
N CYS A 11 14.48 -11.40 -17.10
CA CYS A 11 14.71 -11.42 -15.65
C CYS A 11 13.60 -10.69 -14.91
N GLY A 12 13.30 -9.44 -15.32
CA GLY A 12 12.23 -8.65 -14.72
C GLY A 12 10.85 -9.28 -14.91
N GLN A 13 10.59 -9.81 -16.12
CA GLN A 13 9.35 -10.51 -16.42
C GLN A 13 9.17 -11.80 -15.61
N ALA A 14 10.24 -12.54 -15.35
CA ALA A 14 10.19 -13.76 -14.54
C ALA A 14 9.78 -13.47 -13.09
N ILE A 15 10.46 -12.52 -12.43
CA ILE A 15 10.12 -12.16 -11.04
C ILE A 15 8.75 -11.49 -10.94
N LEU A 16 8.38 -10.64 -11.91
CA LEU A 16 7.04 -10.04 -11.98
C LEU A 16 5.94 -11.11 -12.07
N ARG A 17 6.14 -12.16 -12.88
CA ARG A 17 5.20 -13.28 -12.98
C ARG A 17 5.09 -14.06 -11.68
N ILE A 18 6.20 -14.28 -10.98
CA ILE A 18 6.19 -14.95 -9.65
C ILE A 18 5.34 -14.11 -8.69
N VAL A 19 5.64 -12.83 -8.52
CA VAL A 19 4.90 -11.92 -7.62
C VAL A 19 3.41 -11.83 -7.99
N SER A 20 3.10 -11.75 -9.29
CA SER A 20 1.71 -11.74 -9.79
C SER A 20 0.96 -13.03 -9.42
N ARG A 21 1.58 -14.20 -9.63
CA ARG A 21 1.03 -15.49 -9.18
C ARG A 21 0.83 -15.52 -7.68
N GLY A 22 1.75 -14.94 -6.91
CA GLY A 22 1.65 -14.92 -5.45
C GLY A 22 0.39 -14.20 -4.95
N ASN A 23 0.09 -13.05 -5.53
CA ASN A 23 -1.15 -12.33 -5.24
C ASN A 23 -2.40 -13.14 -5.64
N ALA A 24 -2.37 -13.79 -6.81
CA ALA A 24 -3.49 -14.64 -7.26
C ALA A 24 -3.73 -15.85 -6.33
N ILE A 25 -2.67 -16.47 -5.83
CA ILE A 25 -2.75 -17.60 -4.89
C ILE A 25 -3.38 -17.15 -3.57
N ILE A 26 -2.93 -16.02 -3.00
CA ILE A 26 -3.52 -15.54 -1.74
C ILE A 26 -5.00 -15.18 -1.92
N ALA A 27 -5.36 -14.56 -3.05
CA ALA A 27 -6.77 -14.29 -3.36
C ALA A 27 -7.60 -15.59 -3.44
N GLU A 28 -7.07 -16.65 -4.06
CA GLU A 28 -7.76 -17.94 -4.10
C GLU A 28 -7.86 -18.60 -2.73
N LEU A 29 -6.81 -18.52 -1.91
CA LEU A 29 -6.83 -19.05 -0.54
C LEU A 29 -7.88 -18.35 0.32
N LEU A 30 -7.96 -17.02 0.23
CA LEU A 30 -8.96 -16.23 0.95
C LEU A 30 -10.37 -16.59 0.47
N ARG A 31 -10.58 -16.69 -0.86
CA ARG A 31 -11.87 -17.10 -1.43
C ARG A 31 -12.26 -18.50 -0.95
N LEU A 32 -11.39 -19.49 -1.10
CA LEU A 32 -11.65 -20.87 -0.71
C LEU A 32 -11.87 -21.02 0.80
N SER A 33 -11.26 -20.17 1.63
CA SER A 33 -11.47 -20.24 3.08
C SER A 33 -12.93 -20.07 3.52
N GLU A 34 -13.74 -19.38 2.72
CA GLU A 34 -15.18 -19.23 2.96
C GLU A 34 -15.99 -20.48 2.57
N PHE A 35 -15.40 -21.38 1.77
CA PHE A 35 -16.03 -22.60 1.25
C PHE A 35 -15.48 -23.89 1.87
N VAL A 36 -14.79 -23.80 3.01
CA VAL A 36 -14.33 -24.99 3.76
C VAL A 36 -15.56 -25.80 4.22
N PRO A 37 -15.77 -27.04 3.73
CA PRO A 37 -16.97 -27.80 4.07
C PRO A 37 -17.01 -28.08 5.57
N SER A 38 -18.15 -27.80 6.21
CA SER A 38 -18.28 -27.91 7.67
C SER A 38 -18.03 -29.31 8.20
N VAL A 39 -18.40 -30.33 7.42
CA VAL A 39 -18.26 -31.74 7.79
C VAL A 39 -16.81 -32.13 8.08
N TYR A 40 -15.82 -31.47 7.45
CA TYR A 40 -14.41 -31.72 7.74
C TYR A 40 -13.94 -31.19 9.10
N ARG A 41 -14.71 -30.27 9.71
CA ARG A 41 -14.41 -29.77 11.05
C ARG A 41 -14.75 -30.80 12.12
N LEU A 42 -15.71 -31.71 11.86
CA LEU A 42 -16.17 -32.75 12.79
C LEU A 42 -16.46 -32.20 14.20
N ARG A 43 -17.16 -31.06 14.30
CA ARG A 43 -17.43 -30.40 15.59
C ARG A 43 -18.54 -31.08 16.37
N ASP A 44 -19.52 -31.64 15.66
CA ASP A 44 -20.70 -32.23 16.28
C ASP A 44 -20.53 -33.74 16.49
N LYS A 45 -21.00 -34.25 17.63
CA LYS A 45 -20.98 -35.70 17.93
C LYS A 45 -21.72 -36.53 16.88
N ALA A 46 -22.77 -35.97 16.28
CA ALA A 46 -23.51 -36.62 15.21
C ALA A 46 -22.68 -36.74 13.92
N GLU A 47 -21.96 -35.69 13.54
CA GLU A 47 -21.03 -35.72 12.39
C GLU A 47 -19.86 -36.67 12.66
N GLN A 48 -19.30 -36.65 13.88
CA GLN A 48 -18.24 -37.58 14.27
C GLN A 48 -18.70 -39.04 14.19
N HIS A 49 -19.91 -39.34 14.67
CA HIS A 49 -20.47 -40.69 14.60
C HIS A 49 -20.77 -41.12 13.16
N ARG A 50 -21.24 -40.20 12.31
CA ARG A 50 -21.62 -40.51 10.92
C ARG A 50 -20.42 -40.60 9.98
N PHE A 51 -19.51 -39.62 10.04
CA PHE A 51 -18.43 -39.45 9.05
C PHE A 51 -17.04 -39.74 9.59
N GLY A 52 -16.86 -39.94 10.90
CA GLY A 52 -15.55 -40.16 11.50
C GLY A 52 -14.83 -41.42 11.03
N ASP A 53 -15.57 -42.39 10.49
CA ASP A 53 -15.00 -43.62 9.92
C ASP A 53 -14.48 -43.44 8.49
N ILE A 54 -14.94 -42.42 7.74
CA ILE A 54 -14.54 -42.14 6.35
C ILE A 54 -13.61 -40.93 6.22
N ILE A 55 -13.69 -39.97 7.15
CA ILE A 55 -12.84 -38.78 7.19
C ILE A 55 -11.61 -39.06 8.06
N CYS A 56 -10.47 -39.26 7.41
CA CYS A 56 -9.19 -39.51 8.07
C CYS A 56 -8.27 -38.30 7.96
N ASP A 57 -7.42 -38.05 8.96
CA ASP A 57 -6.32 -37.09 8.89
C ASP A 57 -5.02 -37.79 8.39
N PHE A 58 -3.87 -37.14 8.53
CA PHE A 58 -2.59 -37.71 8.08
C PHE A 58 -2.16 -39.00 8.79
N SER A 59 -2.86 -39.45 9.84
CA SER A 59 -2.68 -40.80 10.39
C SER A 59 -2.99 -41.90 9.38
N TYR A 60 -3.85 -41.63 8.39
CA TYR A 60 -4.15 -42.54 7.28
C TYR A 60 -2.89 -43.07 6.58
N PHE A 61 -1.94 -42.17 6.29
CA PHE A 61 -0.70 -42.53 5.59
C PHE A 61 0.24 -43.45 6.37
N LYS A 62 0.00 -43.66 7.68
CA LYS A 62 0.80 -44.58 8.50
C LYS A 62 0.34 -46.03 8.43
N GLY A 63 -0.89 -46.28 7.96
CA GLY A 63 -1.42 -47.63 7.79
C GLY A 63 -2.69 -47.63 6.95
N PRO A 64 -2.59 -47.31 5.64
CA PRO A 64 -3.75 -47.23 4.76
C PRO A 64 -4.60 -48.50 4.77
N GLU A 65 -3.97 -49.68 4.87
CA GLU A 65 -4.64 -50.98 4.83
C GLU A 65 -5.65 -51.16 5.97
N TYR A 66 -5.38 -50.57 7.14
CA TYR A 66 -6.30 -50.61 8.27
C TYR A 66 -7.59 -49.82 7.99
N TYR A 67 -7.45 -48.63 7.40
CA TYR A 67 -8.59 -47.77 7.09
C TYR A 67 -9.40 -48.33 5.93
N GLU A 68 -8.75 -48.73 4.84
CA GLU A 68 -9.41 -49.31 3.68
C GLU A 68 -10.06 -50.67 4.03
N GLY A 69 -9.39 -51.53 4.80
CA GLY A 69 -9.99 -52.79 5.26
C GLY A 69 -11.22 -52.59 6.15
N LYS A 70 -11.26 -51.53 6.97
CA LYS A 70 -12.44 -51.17 7.77
C LYS A 70 -13.61 -50.72 6.88
N LEU A 71 -13.34 -49.95 5.83
CA LEU A 71 -14.34 -49.50 4.86
C LEU A 71 -14.87 -50.68 4.04
N GLU A 72 -13.98 -51.52 3.53
CA GLU A 72 -14.33 -52.71 2.74
C GLU A 72 -15.15 -53.74 3.52
N SER A 73 -14.96 -53.81 4.84
CA SER A 73 -15.68 -54.76 5.69
C SER A 73 -17.16 -54.42 5.91
N LYS A 74 -17.63 -53.22 5.55
CA LYS A 74 -18.98 -52.74 5.82
C LYS A 74 -19.61 -52.08 4.59
N PRO A 75 -20.60 -52.71 3.93
CA PRO A 75 -21.29 -52.14 2.77
C PRO A 75 -21.85 -50.74 3.02
N ASP A 76 -22.48 -50.51 4.19
CA ASP A 76 -23.04 -49.19 4.56
C ASP A 76 -21.98 -48.08 4.59
N LEU A 77 -20.72 -48.39 4.92
CA LEU A 77 -19.63 -47.40 4.89
C LEU A 77 -19.13 -47.14 3.47
N GLN A 78 -19.16 -48.14 2.59
CA GLN A 78 -18.80 -47.96 1.18
C GLN A 78 -19.80 -47.05 0.47
N ASP A 79 -21.10 -47.31 0.66
CA ASP A 79 -22.17 -46.47 0.10
C ASP A 79 -22.05 -45.03 0.61
N LEU A 80 -21.77 -44.86 1.90
CA LEU A 80 -21.57 -43.53 2.50
C LEU A 80 -20.30 -42.83 1.97
N ASP A 81 -19.19 -43.55 1.78
CA ASP A 81 -17.94 -42.97 1.27
C ASP A 81 -18.07 -42.57 -0.21
N GLU A 82 -18.80 -43.34 -1.04
CA GLU A 82 -19.08 -42.98 -2.43
C GLU A 82 -20.03 -41.77 -2.52
N GLU A 83 -21.12 -41.74 -1.74
CA GLU A 83 -22.00 -40.56 -1.64
C GLU A 83 -21.21 -39.33 -1.18
N PHE A 84 -20.32 -39.50 -0.20
CA PHE A 84 -19.50 -38.42 0.32
C PHE A 84 -18.51 -37.91 -0.73
N ARG A 85 -17.88 -38.81 -1.49
CA ARG A 85 -16.99 -38.48 -2.61
C ARG A 85 -17.70 -37.68 -3.68
N GLU A 86 -18.85 -38.15 -4.18
CA GLU A 86 -19.61 -37.47 -5.23
C GLU A 86 -19.95 -36.02 -4.84
N ASN A 87 -20.28 -35.80 -3.57
CA ASN A 87 -20.65 -34.49 -3.06
C ASN A 87 -19.46 -33.53 -2.82
N HIS A 88 -18.25 -34.04 -2.61
CA HIS A 88 -17.11 -33.20 -2.16
C HIS A 88 -15.91 -33.19 -3.11
N ILE A 89 -15.81 -34.10 -4.09
CA ILE A 89 -14.61 -34.22 -4.93
C ILE A 89 -14.26 -32.93 -5.69
N GLU A 90 -15.24 -32.19 -6.18
CA GLU A 90 -15.01 -30.93 -6.91
C GLU A 90 -14.38 -29.86 -6.00
N ILE A 91 -14.92 -29.65 -4.80
CA ILE A 91 -14.39 -28.67 -3.87
C ILE A 91 -13.02 -29.10 -3.33
N LEU A 92 -12.83 -30.40 -3.06
CA LEU A 92 -11.54 -30.96 -2.65
C LEU A 92 -10.45 -30.75 -3.71
N THR A 93 -10.80 -30.93 -4.99
CA THR A 93 -9.90 -30.68 -6.11
C THR A 93 -9.46 -29.21 -6.14
N ARG A 94 -10.37 -28.27 -5.90
CA ARG A 94 -10.02 -26.84 -5.83
C ARG A 94 -9.10 -26.51 -4.66
N PHE A 95 -9.34 -27.08 -3.49
CA PHE A 95 -8.43 -26.92 -2.34
C PHE A 95 -7.05 -27.51 -2.64
N TYR A 96 -6.98 -28.71 -3.22
CA TYR A 96 -5.72 -29.33 -3.60
C TYR A 96 -4.93 -28.47 -4.60
N LEU A 97 -5.56 -27.95 -5.65
CA LEU A 97 -4.88 -27.09 -6.64
C LEU A 97 -4.37 -25.78 -6.04
N ALA A 98 -5.11 -25.18 -5.10
CA ALA A 98 -4.65 -24.00 -4.38
C ALA A 98 -3.43 -24.31 -3.50
N PHE A 99 -3.46 -25.44 -2.80
CA PHE A 99 -2.35 -25.94 -1.98
C PHE A 99 -1.10 -26.29 -2.80
N GLU A 100 -1.30 -26.96 -3.93
CA GLU A 100 -0.24 -27.24 -4.90
C GLU A 100 0.37 -25.95 -5.43
N SER A 101 -0.44 -24.93 -5.72
CA SER A 101 0.04 -23.64 -6.22
C SER A 101 0.96 -22.93 -5.22
N VAL A 102 0.73 -23.07 -3.91
CA VAL A 102 1.61 -22.53 -2.87
C VAL A 102 2.97 -23.23 -2.88
N HIS A 103 2.97 -24.56 -2.98
CA HIS A 103 4.21 -25.34 -3.09
C HIS A 103 4.97 -25.00 -4.39
N LYS A 104 4.27 -24.91 -5.51
CA LYS A 104 4.85 -24.54 -6.80
C LYS A 104 5.43 -23.13 -6.78
N TYR A 105 4.76 -22.18 -6.14
CA TYR A 105 5.25 -20.80 -6.00
C TYR A 105 6.66 -20.75 -5.40
N ILE A 106 6.88 -21.50 -4.31
CA ILE A 106 8.18 -21.47 -3.64
C ILE A 106 9.26 -22.21 -4.43
N LEU A 107 8.90 -23.28 -5.14
CA LEU A 107 9.81 -23.94 -6.08
C LEU A 107 10.21 -23.01 -7.24
N ASP A 108 9.25 -22.30 -7.84
CA ASP A 108 9.49 -21.33 -8.90
C ASP A 108 10.41 -20.19 -8.41
N LEU A 109 10.21 -19.70 -7.18
CA LEU A 109 11.07 -18.67 -6.58
C LEU A 109 12.49 -19.19 -6.34
N ASN A 110 12.63 -20.38 -5.75
CA ASN A 110 13.95 -20.97 -5.54
C ASN A 110 14.67 -21.21 -6.88
N ARG A 111 13.96 -21.69 -7.91
CA ARG A 111 14.54 -21.86 -9.24
C ARG A 111 14.97 -20.52 -9.85
N PHE A 112 14.18 -19.47 -9.69
CA PHE A 112 14.56 -18.13 -10.15
C PHE A 112 15.85 -17.62 -9.46
N LEU A 113 16.00 -17.88 -8.16
CA LEU A 113 17.22 -17.53 -7.42
C LEU A 113 18.42 -18.36 -7.88
N GLU A 114 18.22 -19.64 -8.19
CA GLU A 114 19.24 -20.50 -8.80
C GLU A 114 19.65 -19.98 -10.17
N ASP A 115 18.70 -19.64 -11.04
CA ASP A 115 18.95 -19.10 -12.39
C ASP A 115 19.77 -17.80 -12.33
N LEU A 116 19.52 -16.93 -11.34
CA LEU A 116 20.34 -15.73 -11.10
C LEU A 116 21.77 -16.06 -10.68
N ASN A 117 21.95 -17.11 -9.87
CA ASN A 117 23.27 -17.54 -9.41
C ASN A 117 24.06 -18.29 -10.50
N GLU A 118 23.36 -19.05 -11.36
CA GLU A 118 23.90 -19.76 -12.51
C GLU A 118 24.19 -18.81 -13.71
N GLY A 119 23.73 -17.56 -13.63
CA GLY A 119 23.94 -16.55 -14.68
C GLY A 119 23.08 -16.78 -15.93
N VAL A 120 21.92 -17.43 -15.78
CA VAL A 120 20.94 -17.66 -16.87
C VAL A 120 20.46 -16.33 -17.45
N TYR A 121 20.30 -15.32 -16.60
CA TYR A 121 19.96 -13.96 -17.00
C TYR A 121 21.23 -13.16 -17.27
N ILE A 122 21.48 -12.84 -18.54
CA ILE A 122 22.67 -12.10 -18.98
C ILE A 122 22.77 -10.77 -18.22
N GLN A 123 23.93 -10.54 -17.56
CA GLN A 123 24.23 -9.34 -16.76
C GLN A 123 23.30 -9.10 -15.56
N GLN A 124 22.50 -10.09 -15.15
CA GLN A 124 21.68 -10.01 -13.94
C GLN A 124 22.16 -11.02 -12.90
N THR A 125 22.43 -10.52 -11.71
CA THR A 125 22.68 -11.30 -10.50
C THR A 125 21.72 -10.84 -9.42
N LEU A 126 21.68 -11.56 -8.29
CA LEU A 126 20.86 -11.14 -7.16
C LEU A 126 21.20 -9.71 -6.70
N GLU A 127 22.48 -9.35 -6.68
CA GLU A 127 22.97 -8.02 -6.32
C GLU A 127 22.50 -6.95 -7.30
N THR A 128 22.61 -7.19 -8.62
CA THR A 128 22.22 -6.19 -9.62
C THR A 128 20.71 -5.96 -9.62
N VAL A 129 19.91 -7.01 -9.41
CA VAL A 129 18.46 -6.89 -9.30
C VAL A 129 18.07 -6.11 -8.03
N LEU A 130 18.76 -6.34 -6.91
CA LEU A 130 18.52 -5.58 -5.67
C LEU A 130 19.03 -4.12 -5.71
N LEU A 131 19.84 -3.75 -6.70
CA LEU A 131 20.22 -2.35 -6.97
C LEU A 131 19.21 -1.63 -7.86
N ASN A 132 18.33 -2.37 -8.54
CA ASN A 132 17.27 -1.81 -9.36
C ASN A 132 16.04 -1.48 -8.49
N GLU A 133 15.35 -0.37 -8.78
CA GLU A 133 14.17 0.09 -8.02
C GLU A 133 13.02 -0.92 -8.06
N ASP A 134 12.67 -1.41 -9.25
CA ASP A 134 11.59 -2.40 -9.42
C ASP A 134 12.04 -3.79 -8.95
N GLY A 135 13.28 -4.16 -9.26
CA GLY A 135 13.87 -5.45 -8.90
C GLY A 135 13.93 -5.66 -7.39
N LYS A 136 14.38 -4.66 -6.62
CA LYS A 136 14.42 -4.77 -5.15
C LYS A 136 13.02 -4.88 -4.55
N GLN A 137 12.05 -4.14 -5.09
CA GLN A 137 10.65 -4.22 -4.65
C GLN A 137 10.10 -5.63 -4.88
N LEU A 138 10.21 -6.15 -6.11
CA LEU A 138 9.67 -7.45 -6.50
C LEU A 138 10.34 -8.61 -5.74
N LEU A 139 11.64 -8.55 -5.48
CA LEU A 139 12.33 -9.56 -4.68
C LEU A 139 11.87 -9.56 -3.22
N CYS A 140 11.66 -8.39 -2.63
CA CYS A 140 11.14 -8.30 -1.26
C CYS A 140 9.69 -8.80 -1.19
N GLU A 141 8.85 -8.42 -2.16
CA GLU A 141 7.47 -8.90 -2.30
C GLU A 141 7.42 -10.42 -2.48
N ALA A 142 8.30 -11.01 -3.29
CA ALA A 142 8.28 -12.44 -3.58
C ALA A 142 8.45 -13.30 -2.32
N LEU A 143 9.40 -12.94 -1.45
CA LEU A 143 9.62 -13.64 -0.18
C LEU A 143 8.45 -13.40 0.80
N TYR A 144 7.97 -12.16 0.87
CA TYR A 144 6.87 -11.79 1.75
C TYR A 144 5.56 -12.48 1.39
N LEU A 145 5.19 -12.53 0.10
CA LEU A 145 3.97 -13.18 -0.36
C LEU A 145 3.96 -14.66 0.01
N TYR A 146 5.09 -15.36 -0.08
CA TYR A 146 5.17 -16.74 0.40
C TYR A 146 4.88 -16.84 1.90
N GLY A 147 5.51 -16.00 2.73
CA GLY A 147 5.23 -15.97 4.16
C GLY A 147 3.77 -15.64 4.47
N VAL A 148 3.14 -14.73 3.71
CA VAL A 148 1.71 -14.43 3.82
C VAL A 148 0.85 -15.63 3.46
N MET A 149 1.17 -16.36 2.38
CA MET A 149 0.43 -17.59 2.03
C MET A 149 0.43 -18.56 3.21
N LEU A 150 1.59 -18.85 3.80
CA LEU A 150 1.69 -19.75 4.95
C LEU A 150 0.81 -19.29 6.11
N LEU A 151 0.92 -18.02 6.49
CA LEU A 151 0.13 -17.43 7.59
C LEU A 151 -1.38 -17.44 7.29
N VAL A 152 -1.80 -17.11 6.07
CA VAL A 152 -3.20 -17.11 5.65
C VAL A 152 -3.78 -18.51 5.74
N ILE A 153 -3.08 -19.54 5.26
CA ILE A 153 -3.56 -20.92 5.30
C ILE A 153 -3.76 -21.35 6.75
N ASP A 154 -2.81 -21.08 7.66
CA ASP A 154 -2.94 -21.45 9.09
C ASP A 154 -4.04 -20.64 9.80
N HIS A 155 -4.20 -19.37 9.45
CA HIS A 155 -5.19 -18.50 10.07
C HIS A 155 -6.62 -18.83 9.64
N LYS A 156 -6.81 -19.19 8.37
CA LYS A 156 -8.12 -19.36 7.75
C LYS A 156 -8.58 -20.82 7.63
N ILE A 157 -7.66 -21.78 7.58
CA ILE A 157 -7.97 -23.20 7.40
C ILE A 157 -7.25 -24.00 8.47
N GLU A 158 -8.01 -24.46 9.48
CA GLU A 158 -7.50 -25.21 10.63
C GLU A 158 -6.65 -26.42 10.19
N GLY A 159 -5.54 -26.67 10.88
CA GLY A 159 -4.56 -27.70 10.49
C GLY A 159 -5.20 -29.08 10.27
N GLU A 160 -6.01 -29.56 11.22
CA GLU A 160 -6.71 -30.85 11.11
C GLU A 160 -7.66 -30.90 9.91
N VAL A 161 -8.33 -29.80 9.60
CA VAL A 161 -9.27 -29.71 8.48
C VAL A 161 -8.52 -29.83 7.16
N ARG A 162 -7.35 -29.19 7.03
CA ARG A 162 -6.49 -29.32 5.85
C ARG A 162 -6.03 -30.75 5.65
N GLU A 163 -5.56 -31.39 6.73
CA GLU A 163 -5.10 -32.78 6.67
C GLU A 163 -6.22 -33.71 6.20
N ARG A 164 -7.42 -33.55 6.74
CA ARG A 164 -8.60 -34.36 6.37
C ARG A 164 -9.03 -34.16 4.93
N MET A 165 -9.05 -32.91 4.45
CA MET A 165 -9.37 -32.60 3.05
C MET A 165 -8.33 -33.21 2.09
N LEU A 166 -7.04 -33.10 2.42
CA LEU A 166 -5.95 -33.66 1.61
C LEU A 166 -6.01 -35.19 1.54
N VAL A 167 -6.28 -35.86 2.67
CA VAL A 167 -6.43 -37.33 2.70
C VAL A 167 -7.66 -37.76 1.92
N SER A 168 -8.79 -37.06 2.06
CA SER A 168 -10.00 -37.37 1.28
C SER A 168 -9.76 -37.19 -0.22
N TYR A 169 -9.12 -36.08 -0.62
CA TYR A 169 -8.73 -35.86 -2.01
C TYR A 169 -7.83 -36.98 -2.52
N TYR A 170 -6.83 -37.39 -1.74
CA TYR A 170 -5.95 -38.50 -2.09
C TYR A 170 -6.72 -39.80 -2.30
N ARG A 171 -7.55 -40.21 -1.33
CA ARG A 171 -8.35 -41.44 -1.41
C ARG A 171 -9.26 -41.45 -2.63
N TYR A 172 -9.94 -40.34 -2.91
CA TYR A 172 -10.90 -40.24 -4.01
C TYR A 172 -10.26 -40.04 -5.40
N SER A 173 -9.04 -39.50 -5.43
CA SER A 173 -8.29 -39.22 -6.67
C SER A 173 -7.23 -40.28 -6.99
N ALA A 174 -6.92 -41.21 -6.07
CA ALA A 174 -6.03 -42.34 -6.31
C ALA A 174 -6.50 -43.24 -7.47
N ALA A 175 -7.80 -43.19 -7.83
CA ALA A 175 -8.34 -43.83 -9.04
C ALA A 175 -8.02 -43.06 -10.36
N ARG A 176 -7.45 -41.85 -10.31
CA ARG A 176 -7.27 -40.93 -11.45
C ARG A 176 -5.86 -40.33 -11.63
N SER A 177 -4.91 -40.51 -10.71
CA SER A 177 -3.58 -39.89 -10.85
C SER A 177 -2.41 -40.89 -10.91
N SER A 178 -1.66 -40.78 -12.00
CA SER A 178 -0.32 -41.30 -12.24
C SER A 178 0.66 -40.96 -11.11
N SER A 179 1.71 -41.77 -10.99
CA SER A 179 2.81 -41.78 -10.01
C SER A 179 3.66 -40.49 -9.88
N ASP A 180 3.21 -39.34 -10.39
CA ASP A 180 3.95 -38.06 -10.47
C ASP A 180 3.35 -36.91 -9.64
N SER A 181 2.36 -37.15 -8.77
CA SER A 181 1.80 -36.09 -7.92
C SER A 181 2.77 -35.68 -6.81
N ASN A 182 3.08 -34.38 -6.68
CA ASN A 182 3.87 -33.80 -5.57
C ASN A 182 3.15 -33.83 -4.20
N LEU A 183 2.23 -34.78 -4.00
CA LEU A 183 1.33 -34.85 -2.85
C LEU A 183 2.09 -34.95 -1.53
N ASP A 184 3.15 -35.75 -1.47
CA ASP A 184 3.94 -35.92 -0.26
C ASP A 184 4.54 -34.60 0.22
N ASP A 185 5.06 -33.79 -0.70
CA ASP A 185 5.67 -32.50 -0.37
C ASP A 185 4.60 -31.45 -0.02
N ILE A 186 3.44 -31.49 -0.68
CA ILE A 186 2.27 -30.68 -0.31
C ILE A 186 1.80 -31.05 1.11
N CYS A 187 1.70 -32.33 1.43
CA CYS A 187 1.33 -32.81 2.76
C CYS A 187 2.38 -32.43 3.81
N LYS A 188 3.68 -32.54 3.51
CA LYS A 188 4.75 -32.04 4.41
C LYS A 188 4.58 -30.55 4.67
N LEU A 189 4.36 -29.76 3.63
CA LEU A 189 4.17 -28.31 3.73
C LEU A 189 2.92 -27.97 4.55
N LEU A 190 1.81 -28.68 4.40
CA LEU A 190 0.51 -28.30 4.99
C LEU A 190 0.13 -29.01 6.28
N ARG A 191 0.99 -29.91 6.78
CA ARG A 191 0.85 -30.57 8.07
C ARG A 191 0.44 -29.60 9.17
N SER A 192 -0.45 -30.03 10.06
CA SER A 192 -0.90 -29.22 11.19
C SER A 192 0.29 -28.67 11.98
N THR A 193 0.25 -27.37 12.24
CA THR A 193 1.23 -26.66 13.08
C THR A 193 0.80 -26.63 14.54
N GLY A 194 -0.43 -27.07 14.83
CA GLY A 194 -1.10 -26.88 16.12
C GLY A 194 -1.60 -25.45 16.35
N TYR A 195 -1.40 -24.53 15.40
CA TYR A 195 -1.89 -23.16 15.51
C TYR A 195 -3.42 -23.13 15.42
N SER A 196 -4.03 -22.24 16.21
CA SER A 196 -5.47 -21.99 16.18
C SER A 196 -5.71 -20.48 16.28
N SER A 197 -6.61 -19.98 15.43
CA SER A 197 -7.05 -18.58 15.41
C SER A 197 -8.19 -18.30 16.41
N GLN A 198 -8.59 -19.28 17.22
CA GLN A 198 -9.63 -19.11 18.23
C GLN A 198 -9.13 -18.27 19.41
N THR A 199 -10.02 -17.44 19.97
CA THR A 199 -9.71 -16.61 21.13
C THR A 199 -9.25 -17.46 22.32
N GLY A 200 -8.13 -17.09 22.93
CA GLY A 200 -7.53 -17.83 24.05
C GLY A 200 -6.72 -19.08 23.65
N ALA A 201 -6.61 -19.39 22.36
CA ALA A 201 -5.71 -20.43 21.90
C ALA A 201 -4.25 -20.10 22.24
N LYS A 202 -3.51 -21.09 22.74
CA LYS A 202 -2.09 -20.92 23.01
C LYS A 202 -1.29 -21.08 21.73
N ARG A 203 -0.34 -20.18 21.52
CA ARG A 203 0.63 -20.29 20.43
C ARG A 203 1.47 -21.57 20.60
N PRO A 204 1.58 -22.42 19.56
CA PRO A 204 2.45 -23.59 19.61
C PRO A 204 3.92 -23.22 19.77
N PRO A 205 4.74 -24.09 20.38
CA PRO A 205 6.19 -23.92 20.40
C PRO A 205 6.76 -23.84 18.98
N ASN A 206 7.74 -22.96 18.75
CA ASN A 206 8.42 -22.78 17.46
C ASN A 206 7.49 -22.47 16.27
N TYR A 207 6.30 -21.90 16.52
CA TYR A 207 5.43 -21.36 15.49
C TYR A 207 5.62 -19.83 15.37
N PRO A 208 5.73 -19.24 14.16
CA PRO A 208 5.62 -19.88 12.84
C PRO A 208 6.96 -20.34 12.24
N GLU A 209 8.07 -20.28 12.96
CA GLU A 209 9.42 -20.53 12.44
C GLU A 209 9.55 -21.93 11.84
N SER A 210 9.08 -22.95 12.55
CA SER A 210 9.11 -24.33 12.08
C SER A 210 8.24 -24.55 10.84
N TYR A 211 7.20 -23.73 10.66
CA TYR A 211 6.37 -23.77 9.46
C TYR A 211 7.09 -23.10 8.28
N PHE A 212 7.70 -21.93 8.51
CA PHE A 212 8.47 -21.20 7.50
C PHE A 212 9.71 -21.96 7.04
N GLN A 213 10.26 -22.84 7.88
CA GLN A 213 11.43 -23.67 7.57
C GLN A 213 11.11 -24.94 6.75
N ARG A 214 9.83 -25.27 6.50
CA ARG A 214 9.46 -26.52 5.81
C ARG A 214 9.98 -26.61 4.38
N VAL A 215 10.08 -25.48 3.68
CA VAL A 215 10.74 -25.38 2.38
C VAL A 215 11.88 -24.37 2.52
N PRO A 216 13.15 -24.81 2.40
CA PRO A 216 14.28 -23.93 2.59
C PRO A 216 14.39 -22.90 1.46
N ILE A 217 14.89 -21.73 1.82
CA ILE A 217 15.19 -20.62 0.91
C ILE A 217 16.63 -20.20 1.19
N SER A 218 17.33 -19.69 0.17
CA SER A 218 18.69 -19.16 0.32
C SER A 218 18.77 -18.15 1.48
N THR A 219 19.62 -18.44 2.47
CA THR A 219 19.86 -17.55 3.63
C THR A 219 20.54 -16.26 3.21
N VAL A 220 21.35 -16.31 2.14
CA VAL A 220 21.96 -15.11 1.53
C VAL A 220 20.87 -14.19 0.99
N PHE A 221 19.90 -14.74 0.25
CA PHE A 221 18.76 -13.98 -0.26
C PHE A 221 17.94 -13.35 0.86
N ILE A 222 17.57 -14.13 1.88
CA ILE A 222 16.82 -13.63 3.05
C ILE A 222 17.59 -12.48 3.72
N SER A 223 18.90 -12.65 3.96
CA SER A 223 19.75 -11.63 4.59
C SER A 223 19.81 -10.34 3.76
N MET A 224 19.94 -10.45 2.44
CA MET A 224 19.96 -9.30 1.54
C MET A 224 18.62 -8.56 1.51
N VAL A 225 17.50 -9.29 1.45
CA VAL A 225 16.15 -8.71 1.52
C VAL A 225 15.93 -7.99 2.85
N VAL A 226 16.28 -8.61 3.97
CA VAL A 226 16.21 -7.96 5.30
C VAL A 226 17.10 -6.71 5.35
N GLY A 227 18.28 -6.75 4.73
CA GLY A 227 19.16 -5.58 4.58
C GLY A 227 18.47 -4.42 3.85
N ARG A 228 17.91 -4.69 2.66
CA ARG A 228 17.18 -3.69 1.86
C ARG A 228 15.97 -3.14 2.60
N LEU A 229 15.18 -4.01 3.21
CA LEU A 229 14.03 -3.63 4.01
C LEU A 229 14.40 -2.83 5.26
N ARG A 230 15.65 -2.81 5.72
CA ARG A 230 16.10 -1.97 6.83
C ARG A 230 16.71 -0.66 6.39
N SER A 231 17.41 -0.64 5.27
CA SER A 231 18.15 0.54 4.81
C SER A 231 17.33 1.43 3.89
N ASP A 232 16.51 0.85 3.01
CA ASP A 232 15.90 1.59 1.90
C ASP A 232 14.43 1.93 2.20
N ASP A 233 13.86 2.84 1.40
CA ASP A 233 12.42 3.08 1.25
C ASP A 233 12.01 2.50 -0.11
N ILE A 234 11.69 1.20 -0.14
CA ILE A 234 11.56 0.45 -1.41
C ILE A 234 10.36 0.88 -2.25
N TYR A 235 9.42 1.63 -1.65
CA TYR A 235 8.24 2.17 -2.33
C TYR A 235 8.32 3.70 -2.53
N ASN A 236 9.44 4.33 -2.14
CA ASN A 236 9.66 5.78 -2.21
C ASN A 236 8.54 6.61 -1.54
N GLN A 237 7.89 6.06 -0.51
CA GLN A 237 6.72 6.65 0.16
C GLN A 237 7.06 7.83 1.09
N VAL A 238 8.31 7.96 1.54
CA VAL A 238 8.74 9.09 2.36
C VAL A 238 8.60 10.41 1.59
N SER A 239 8.74 10.39 0.26
CA SER A 239 8.48 11.57 -0.57
C SER A 239 7.01 11.99 -0.56
N ALA A 240 6.09 11.02 -0.46
CA ALA A 240 4.66 11.23 -0.34
C ALA A 240 4.23 11.67 1.08
N TYR A 241 5.03 11.38 2.10
CA TYR A 241 4.81 11.73 3.50
C TYR A 241 6.01 12.51 4.08
N PRO A 242 6.16 13.79 3.73
CA PRO A 242 7.37 14.55 4.04
C PRO A 242 7.52 14.94 5.52
N LEU A 243 6.44 14.86 6.30
CA LEU A 243 6.47 15.15 7.73
C LEU A 243 7.15 14.00 8.49
N PRO A 244 8.19 14.26 9.30
CA PRO A 244 8.93 13.21 10.01
C PRO A 244 8.04 12.29 10.85
N GLU A 245 6.96 12.83 11.38
CA GLU A 245 6.01 12.12 12.22
C GLU A 245 5.13 11.14 11.44
N HIS A 246 5.08 11.24 10.11
CA HIS A 246 4.32 10.34 9.25
C HIS A 246 5.13 9.11 8.82
N ARG A 247 6.41 9.02 9.23
CA ARG A 247 7.34 7.97 8.81
C ARG A 247 6.78 6.55 9.00
N SER A 248 6.19 6.27 10.16
CA SER A 248 5.63 4.95 10.49
C SER A 248 4.50 4.55 9.54
N THR A 249 3.68 5.51 9.12
CA THR A 249 2.61 5.30 8.13
C THR A 249 3.18 5.17 6.72
N ALA A 250 4.11 6.04 6.33
CA ALA A 250 4.77 6.00 5.02
C ALA A 250 5.43 4.63 4.77
N LEU A 251 6.09 4.10 5.80
CA LEU A 251 6.80 2.83 5.73
C LEU A 251 5.94 1.62 6.14
N ALA A 252 4.63 1.78 6.37
CA ALA A 252 3.81 0.73 6.98
C ALA A 252 3.74 -0.56 6.15
N THR A 253 3.67 -0.46 4.81
CA THR A 253 3.68 -1.62 3.91
C THR A 253 5.00 -2.39 4.03
N GLN A 254 6.13 -1.66 4.01
CA GLN A 254 7.46 -2.24 4.19
C GLN A 254 7.66 -2.82 5.60
N ALA A 255 7.06 -2.19 6.62
CA ALA A 255 7.06 -2.67 8.00
C ALA A 255 6.34 -4.02 8.14
N GLY A 256 5.15 -4.15 7.53
CA GLY A 256 4.38 -5.39 7.50
C GLY A 256 5.14 -6.50 6.75
N MET A 257 5.79 -6.13 5.65
CA MET A 257 6.66 -7.02 4.90
C MET A 257 7.83 -7.56 5.73
N LEU A 258 8.56 -6.66 6.41
CA LEU A 258 9.68 -7.02 7.26
C LEU A 258 9.22 -7.89 8.45
N TYR A 259 8.07 -7.59 9.06
CA TYR A 259 7.49 -8.40 10.13
C TYR A 259 7.33 -9.87 9.70
N VAL A 260 6.77 -10.13 8.52
CA VAL A 260 6.60 -11.49 8.00
C VAL A 260 7.97 -12.12 7.68
N ILE A 261 8.87 -11.36 7.05
CA ILE A 261 10.16 -11.89 6.60
C ILE A 261 11.08 -12.27 7.77
N LEU A 262 10.97 -11.60 8.92
CA LEU A 262 11.74 -11.93 10.12
C LEU A 262 11.51 -13.37 10.62
N TYR A 263 10.40 -14.03 10.24
CA TYR A 263 10.18 -15.43 10.57
C TYR A 263 11.01 -16.42 9.74
N PHE A 264 11.56 -15.99 8.59
CA PHE A 264 12.57 -16.77 7.86
C PHE A 264 13.97 -16.67 8.50
N GLU A 265 14.23 -15.64 9.32
CA GLU A 265 15.50 -15.43 10.03
C GLU A 265 15.24 -15.17 11.53
N PRO A 266 14.73 -16.18 12.28
CA PRO A 266 14.28 -16.01 13.66
C PRO A 266 15.41 -15.67 14.64
N SER A 267 16.66 -15.87 14.24
CA SER A 267 17.83 -15.45 15.02
C SER A 267 17.77 -13.95 15.32
N ILE A 268 17.27 -13.12 14.39
CA ILE A 268 17.13 -11.67 14.58
C ILE A 268 16.16 -11.39 15.72
N LEU A 269 15.01 -12.05 15.74
CA LEU A 269 13.96 -11.89 16.76
C LEU A 269 14.42 -12.34 18.15
N HIS A 270 15.21 -13.41 18.24
CA HIS A 270 15.66 -13.95 19.54
C HIS A 270 16.90 -13.27 20.11
N THR A 271 17.96 -13.09 19.31
CA THR A 271 19.31 -12.80 19.83
C THR A 271 19.89 -11.46 19.37
N GLN A 272 19.46 -10.92 18.23
CA GLN A 272 20.09 -9.73 17.63
C GLN A 272 19.48 -8.41 18.13
N GLN A 273 19.74 -8.07 19.39
CA GLN A 273 19.18 -6.89 20.07
C GLN A 273 19.39 -5.57 19.32
N ALA A 274 20.60 -5.32 18.81
CA ALA A 274 20.91 -4.09 18.10
C ALA A 274 20.09 -3.94 16.81
N LYS A 275 19.97 -5.02 16.01
CA LYS A 275 19.17 -5.01 14.79
C LYS A 275 17.68 -4.84 15.10
N MET A 276 17.15 -5.53 16.11
CA MET A 276 15.74 -5.37 16.49
C MET A 276 15.43 -3.97 17.01
N ARG A 277 16.35 -3.33 17.76
CA ARG A 277 16.18 -1.93 18.17
C ARG A 277 16.06 -1.02 16.96
N GLU A 278 16.99 -1.11 16.02
CA GLU A 278 16.94 -0.30 14.78
C GLU A 278 15.63 -0.53 14.00
N ILE A 279 15.17 -1.78 13.88
CA ILE A 279 13.91 -2.12 13.22
C ILE A 279 12.72 -1.44 13.94
N VAL A 280 12.64 -1.57 15.27
CA VAL A 280 11.54 -0.98 16.04
C VAL A 280 11.58 0.54 15.99
N ASP A 281 12.74 1.17 16.15
CA ASP A 281 12.88 2.62 16.11
C ASP A 281 12.49 3.17 14.72
N LYS A 282 12.82 2.46 13.64
CA LYS A 282 12.49 2.86 12.27
C LYS A 282 10.99 2.69 11.96
N TYR A 283 10.44 1.51 12.23
CA TYR A 283 9.12 1.10 11.73
C TYR A 283 7.99 1.14 12.76
N PHE A 284 8.29 0.96 14.04
CA PHE A 284 7.32 0.77 15.11
C PHE A 284 7.51 1.73 16.32
N PRO A 285 7.87 3.02 16.13
CA PRO A 285 8.09 3.92 17.27
C PRO A 285 6.77 4.32 17.98
N ASP A 286 5.67 4.26 17.25
CA ASP A 286 4.33 4.70 17.65
C ASP A 286 3.23 3.69 17.32
N ASN A 287 3.57 2.56 16.68
CA ASN A 287 2.62 1.55 16.20
C ASN A 287 3.00 0.17 16.74
N TRP A 288 2.06 -0.52 17.39
CA TRP A 288 2.20 -1.94 17.78
C TRP A 288 1.08 -2.81 17.23
N VAL A 289 0.09 -2.21 16.56
CA VAL A 289 -0.90 -2.91 15.76
C VAL A 289 -0.62 -2.62 14.30
N ILE A 290 -0.39 -3.68 13.51
CA ILE A 290 -0.02 -3.56 12.09
C ILE A 290 -0.98 -4.34 11.21
N SER A 291 -1.05 -3.99 9.92
CA SER A 291 -1.70 -4.83 8.92
C SER A 291 -0.64 -5.54 8.09
N ILE A 292 -0.75 -6.86 7.97
CA ILE A 292 0.23 -7.67 7.26
C ILE A 292 -0.22 -8.05 5.85
N TYR A 293 -1.52 -8.09 5.55
CA TYR A 293 -2.07 -8.28 4.21
C TYR A 293 -3.60 -8.08 4.24
N MET A 294 -4.19 -7.31 3.30
CA MET A 294 -5.65 -7.16 3.09
C MET A 294 -6.52 -7.20 4.37
N GLY A 295 -6.20 -6.35 5.36
CA GLY A 295 -6.99 -6.25 6.60
C GLY A 295 -6.69 -7.32 7.67
N ILE A 296 -5.78 -8.27 7.41
CA ILE A 296 -5.23 -9.15 8.46
C ILE A 296 -4.35 -8.29 9.35
N THR A 297 -4.81 -8.09 10.59
CA THR A 297 -4.14 -7.29 11.60
C THR A 297 -3.39 -8.15 12.61
N VAL A 298 -2.25 -7.67 13.07
CA VAL A 298 -1.41 -8.33 14.07
C VAL A 298 -1.07 -7.38 15.20
N ASN A 299 -1.19 -7.86 16.43
CA ASN A 299 -0.68 -7.19 17.62
C ASN A 299 0.76 -7.64 17.90
N LEU A 300 1.72 -6.75 17.75
CA LEU A 300 3.15 -7.04 17.95
C LEU A 300 3.45 -7.45 19.40
N ILE A 301 2.65 -7.00 20.37
CA ILE A 301 2.82 -7.35 21.78
C ILE A 301 2.68 -8.87 21.97
N GLU A 302 1.70 -9.48 21.30
CA GLU A 302 1.47 -10.92 21.35
C GLU A 302 2.39 -11.67 20.37
N ALA A 303 2.50 -11.16 19.15
CA ALA A 303 3.27 -11.80 18.10
C ALA A 303 4.77 -11.88 18.44
N TRP A 304 5.29 -10.94 19.25
CA TRP A 304 6.69 -10.93 19.67
C TRP A 304 6.96 -11.30 21.12
N GLU A 305 5.93 -11.67 21.89
CA GLU A 305 6.10 -12.13 23.28
C GLU A 305 7.17 -13.23 23.47
N PRO A 306 7.29 -14.27 22.60
CA PRO A 306 8.32 -15.30 22.77
C PRO A 306 9.74 -14.86 22.35
N TYR A 307 9.89 -13.69 21.73
CA TYR A 307 11.14 -13.23 21.14
C TYR A 307 11.84 -12.20 22.00
N LYS A 308 12.91 -12.61 22.71
CA LYS A 308 13.61 -11.75 23.66
C LYS A 308 14.07 -10.41 23.04
N ALA A 309 14.79 -10.43 21.91
CA ALA A 309 15.31 -9.20 21.31
C ALA A 309 14.18 -8.30 20.78
N ALA A 310 13.17 -8.88 20.11
CA ALA A 310 12.03 -8.13 19.60
C ALA A 310 11.16 -7.52 20.71
N LYS A 311 10.83 -8.31 21.75
CA LYS A 311 10.09 -7.86 22.94
C LYS A 311 10.82 -6.74 23.66
N THR A 312 12.14 -6.86 23.86
CA THR A 312 12.94 -5.82 24.51
C THR A 312 12.94 -4.53 23.68
N ALA A 313 13.07 -4.61 22.36
CA ALA A 313 13.03 -3.44 21.49
C ALA A 313 11.65 -2.76 21.51
N LEU A 314 10.57 -3.53 21.43
CA LEU A 314 9.19 -3.01 21.43
C LEU A 314 8.77 -2.35 22.74
N ASN A 315 9.38 -2.69 23.87
CA ASN A 315 8.96 -2.13 25.17
C ASN A 315 9.07 -0.60 25.24
N TYR A 316 9.98 0.04 24.51
CA TYR A 316 10.08 1.50 24.44
C TYR A 316 8.84 2.12 23.79
N THR A 317 8.32 1.51 22.72
CA THR A 317 7.07 1.90 22.07
C THR A 317 5.88 1.80 23.04
N LEU A 318 5.92 0.81 23.95
CA LEU A 318 4.83 0.48 24.88
C LEU A 318 4.92 1.20 26.23
N GLU A 319 5.81 2.18 26.37
CA GLU A 319 5.87 3.01 27.59
C GLU A 319 4.58 3.82 27.75
N GLN A 320 4.08 3.92 28.99
CA GLN A 320 2.82 4.62 29.28
C GLN A 320 2.84 6.09 28.82
N SER A 321 3.99 6.76 28.91
CA SER A 321 4.23 8.11 28.41
C SER A 321 4.05 8.18 26.91
N ASN A 322 4.69 7.28 26.16
CA ASN A 322 4.59 7.24 24.70
C ASN A 322 3.16 6.93 24.25
N ILE A 323 2.51 5.91 24.84
CA ILE A 323 1.12 5.56 24.52
C ILE A 323 0.21 6.78 24.73
N LYS A 324 0.36 7.48 25.86
CA LYS A 324 -0.42 8.69 26.18
C LYS A 324 -0.18 9.81 25.18
N GLU A 325 1.08 10.05 24.82
CA GLU A 325 1.46 11.06 23.84
C GLU A 325 0.83 10.77 22.48
N GLN A 326 1.01 9.56 21.95
CA GLN A 326 0.48 9.19 20.63
C GLN A 326 -1.05 9.19 20.62
N ALA A 327 -1.69 8.56 21.61
CA ALA A 327 -3.16 8.53 21.70
C ALA A 327 -3.74 9.94 21.83
N GLY A 328 -3.18 10.78 22.69
CA GLY A 328 -3.60 12.16 22.85
C GLY A 328 -3.42 13.00 21.58
N ARG A 329 -2.30 12.81 20.86
CA ARG A 329 -2.02 13.47 19.59
C ARG A 329 -3.04 13.12 18.51
N TYR A 330 -3.29 11.83 18.30
CA TYR A 330 -4.25 11.40 17.26
C TYR A 330 -5.68 11.76 17.65
N GLY A 331 -6.05 11.64 18.93
CA GLY A 331 -7.34 12.11 19.44
C GLY A 331 -7.58 13.61 19.19
N ALA A 332 -6.59 14.46 19.51
CA ALA A 332 -6.68 15.90 19.25
C ALA A 332 -6.72 16.24 17.74
N SER A 333 -6.08 15.42 16.92
CA SER A 333 -6.06 15.61 15.45
C SER A 333 -7.44 15.39 14.84
N VAL A 334 -8.26 14.46 15.36
CA VAL A 334 -9.62 14.21 14.86
C VAL A 334 -10.46 15.49 14.86
N GLU A 335 -10.56 16.18 16.00
CA GLU A 335 -11.38 17.39 16.08
C GLU A 335 -10.85 18.52 15.19
N ARG A 336 -9.52 18.70 15.15
CA ARG A 336 -8.89 19.71 14.28
C ARG A 336 -9.18 19.44 12.81
N LEU A 337 -8.97 18.21 12.36
CA LEU A 337 -9.08 17.83 10.94
C LEU A 337 -10.53 17.88 10.47
N ARG A 338 -11.48 17.43 11.30
CA ARG A 338 -12.92 17.55 11.01
C ARG A 338 -13.33 18.99 10.70
N LEU A 339 -12.90 19.95 11.52
CA LEU A 339 -13.20 21.36 11.31
C LEU A 339 -12.57 21.89 10.01
N GLN A 340 -11.35 21.45 9.69
CA GLN A 340 -10.66 21.84 8.46
C GLN A 340 -11.33 21.27 7.21
N GLU A 341 -11.68 19.98 7.22
CA GLU A 341 -12.35 19.34 6.08
C GLU A 341 -13.76 19.90 5.86
N GLN A 342 -14.53 20.14 6.92
CA GLN A 342 -15.84 20.78 6.79
C GLN A 342 -15.74 22.19 6.20
N GLN A 343 -14.67 22.93 6.49
CA GLN A 343 -14.42 24.21 5.85
C GLN A 343 -14.09 24.05 4.36
N PHE A 344 -13.24 23.10 4.00
CA PHE A 344 -12.88 22.84 2.61
C PHE A 344 -14.06 22.32 1.79
N LEU A 345 -14.90 21.48 2.38
CA LEU A 345 -16.09 20.92 1.74
C LEU A 345 -17.28 21.90 1.68
N LYS A 346 -17.16 23.09 2.27
CA LYS A 346 -18.18 24.12 2.14
C LYS A 346 -18.32 24.55 0.68
N GLU A 347 -19.55 24.60 0.20
CA GLU A 347 -19.86 24.95 -1.18
C GLU A 347 -19.17 26.26 -1.61
N GLY A 348 -18.49 26.20 -2.75
CA GLY A 348 -17.77 27.34 -3.33
C GLY A 348 -16.47 27.73 -2.63
N PHE A 349 -16.01 26.99 -1.61
CA PHE A 349 -14.72 27.24 -0.96
C PHE A 349 -13.55 26.76 -1.82
N LEU A 350 -13.55 25.48 -2.20
CA LEU A 350 -12.55 24.93 -3.12
C LEU A 350 -12.83 25.42 -4.54
N ARG A 351 -12.09 26.45 -4.94
CA ARG A 351 -12.03 26.98 -6.31
C ARG A 351 -10.66 26.70 -6.89
N GLU A 352 -10.58 26.64 -8.22
CA GLU A 352 -9.34 26.38 -8.95
C GLU A 352 -8.16 27.23 -8.46
N GLU A 353 -8.35 28.55 -8.35
CA GLU A 353 -7.33 29.48 -7.87
C GLU A 353 -6.88 29.18 -6.44
N TYR A 354 -7.82 28.89 -5.55
CA TYR A 354 -7.51 28.56 -4.15
C TYR A 354 -6.68 27.28 -4.07
N VAL A 355 -7.06 26.25 -4.82
CA VAL A 355 -6.35 24.97 -4.86
C VAL A 355 -4.92 25.17 -5.34
N LEU A 356 -4.72 25.92 -6.43
CA LEU A 356 -3.40 26.20 -6.99
C LEU A 356 -2.49 26.97 -6.03
N ASP A 357 -3.06 27.91 -5.28
CA ASP A 357 -2.30 28.70 -4.30
C ASP A 357 -1.99 27.92 -3.01
N HIS A 358 -2.75 26.86 -2.70
CA HIS A 358 -2.69 26.16 -1.41
C HIS A 358 -2.45 24.64 -1.51
N ILE A 359 -1.87 24.16 -2.61
CA ILE A 359 -1.57 22.73 -2.83
C ILE A 359 -0.90 22.08 -1.61
N PRO A 360 0.20 22.64 -1.03
CA PRO A 360 0.86 21.99 0.11
C PRO A 360 -0.05 21.85 1.33
N LYS A 361 -0.89 22.86 1.60
CA LYS A 361 -1.83 22.87 2.72
C LYS A 361 -2.90 21.78 2.56
N LEU A 362 -3.47 21.67 1.36
CA LEU A 362 -4.52 20.69 1.06
C LEU A 362 -3.98 19.26 1.12
N LEU A 363 -2.82 19.01 0.52
CA LEU A 363 -2.18 17.69 0.55
C LEU A 363 -1.74 17.29 1.97
N ASN A 364 -1.22 18.24 2.76
CA ASN A 364 -0.88 17.96 4.16
C ASN A 364 -2.12 17.63 4.99
N CYS A 365 -3.26 18.31 4.75
CA CYS A 365 -4.51 17.95 5.41
C CYS A 365 -4.96 16.53 5.07
N LEU A 366 -4.92 16.12 3.80
CA LEU A 366 -5.24 14.75 3.40
C LEU A 366 -4.32 13.71 4.05
N ARG A 367 -3.01 13.99 4.07
CA ARG A 367 -2.03 13.10 4.73
C ARG A 367 -2.31 12.98 6.23
N ASP A 368 -2.49 14.10 6.92
CA ASP A 368 -2.83 14.12 8.35
C ASP A 368 -4.09 13.29 8.64
N CYS A 369 -5.11 13.39 7.78
CA CYS A 369 -6.32 12.58 7.87
C CYS A 369 -6.01 11.10 7.72
N ASN A 370 -5.31 10.71 6.65
CA ASN A 370 -4.92 9.31 6.40
C ASN A 370 -4.11 8.71 7.56
N VAL A 371 -3.10 9.41 8.06
CA VAL A 371 -2.29 8.96 9.20
C VAL A 371 -3.16 8.82 10.46
N THR A 372 -3.98 9.81 10.76
CA THR A 372 -4.83 9.83 11.96
C THR A 372 -5.89 8.72 11.93
N ILE A 373 -6.59 8.58 10.81
CA ILE A 373 -7.63 7.57 10.60
C ILE A 373 -7.00 6.17 10.72
N ARG A 374 -5.90 5.92 10.01
CA ARG A 374 -5.22 4.63 10.02
C ARG A 374 -4.79 4.24 11.43
N TRP A 375 -4.12 5.14 12.16
CA TRP A 375 -3.62 4.84 13.49
C TRP A 375 -4.75 4.51 14.46
N LEU A 376 -5.81 5.34 14.50
CA LEU A 376 -6.94 5.13 15.40
C LEU A 376 -7.73 3.87 15.04
N MET A 377 -8.00 3.61 13.75
CA MET A 377 -8.70 2.40 13.34
C MET A 377 -7.94 1.13 13.77
N LEU A 378 -6.62 1.11 13.59
CA LEU A 378 -5.79 -0.03 13.98
C LEU A 378 -5.75 -0.20 15.51
N HIS A 379 -5.48 0.86 16.26
CA HIS A 379 -5.24 0.76 17.70
C HIS A 379 -6.52 0.67 18.55
N THR A 380 -7.69 0.91 17.96
CA THR A 380 -9.00 0.77 18.64
C THR A 380 -9.80 -0.46 18.19
N ALA A 381 -9.35 -1.17 17.15
CA ALA A 381 -10.02 -2.37 16.65
C ALA A 381 -10.10 -3.48 17.72
N GLU A 382 -11.31 -4.00 17.96
CA GLU A 382 -11.53 -4.98 19.02
C GLU A 382 -10.88 -6.34 18.72
N SER A 383 -10.85 -6.73 17.44
CA SER A 383 -10.31 -8.01 16.98
C SER A 383 -8.82 -8.20 17.24
N VAL A 384 -8.09 -7.13 17.60
CA VAL A 384 -6.63 -7.15 17.73
C VAL A 384 -6.16 -7.29 19.17
N TYR A 385 -7.07 -7.25 20.14
CA TYR A 385 -6.73 -7.37 21.56
C TYR A 385 -7.45 -8.57 22.15
N ASP A 386 -6.71 -9.60 22.57
CA ASP A 386 -7.30 -10.73 23.31
C ASP A 386 -7.91 -10.21 24.63
N PRO A 387 -9.24 -10.31 24.83
CA PRO A 387 -9.90 -9.85 26.04
C PRO A 387 -9.46 -10.65 27.28
N ASN A 388 -8.86 -11.82 27.11
CA ASN A 388 -8.33 -12.61 28.24
C ASN A 388 -6.98 -12.08 28.72
N ASN A 389 -6.25 -11.33 27.89
CA ASN A 389 -4.94 -10.79 28.23
C ASN A 389 -5.06 -9.44 28.95
N LYS A 390 -4.72 -9.42 30.25
CA LYS A 390 -4.82 -8.21 31.10
C LYS A 390 -3.96 -7.04 30.57
N ARG A 391 -2.74 -7.30 30.08
CA ARG A 391 -1.82 -6.26 29.59
C ARG A 391 -2.39 -5.58 28.35
N LEU A 392 -2.93 -6.36 27.42
CA LEU A 392 -3.52 -5.87 26.18
C LEU A 392 -4.76 -5.04 26.42
N ARG A 393 -5.64 -5.48 27.33
CA ARG A 393 -6.79 -4.71 27.77
C ARG A 393 -6.39 -3.35 28.34
N GLN A 394 -5.40 -3.33 29.25
CA GLN A 394 -4.93 -2.07 29.84
C GLN A 394 -4.38 -1.09 28.79
N ILE A 395 -3.64 -1.59 27.80
CA ILE A 395 -3.12 -0.76 26.71
C ILE A 395 -4.26 -0.23 25.84
N LYS A 396 -5.24 -1.09 25.48
CA LYS A 396 -6.43 -0.68 24.72
C LYS A 396 -7.23 0.39 25.48
N ASP A 397 -7.50 0.16 26.76
CA ASP A 397 -8.25 1.08 27.62
C ASP A 397 -7.52 2.43 27.73
N GLN A 398 -6.18 2.40 27.85
CA GLN A 398 -5.37 3.61 27.84
C GLN A 398 -5.49 4.36 26.52
N VAL A 399 -5.36 3.68 25.37
CA VAL A 399 -5.53 4.29 24.04
C VAL A 399 -6.92 4.94 23.92
N LEU A 400 -7.98 4.24 24.30
CA LEU A 400 -9.36 4.77 24.23
C LEU A 400 -9.56 5.99 25.13
N SER A 401 -9.02 5.95 26.35
CA SER A 401 -9.10 7.05 27.32
C SER A 401 -8.30 8.27 26.87
N ASP A 402 -7.03 8.09 26.57
CA ASP A 402 -6.09 9.20 26.28
C ASP A 402 -6.41 9.87 24.94
N SER A 403 -6.95 9.13 23.96
CA SER A 403 -7.44 9.70 22.69
C SER A 403 -8.83 10.32 22.78
N LYS A 404 -9.55 10.14 23.90
CA LYS A 404 -10.98 10.50 24.02
C LYS A 404 -11.79 9.92 22.85
N TYR A 405 -11.57 8.64 22.57
CA TYR A 405 -12.06 8.00 21.36
C TYR A 405 -13.57 8.16 21.18
N ASN A 406 -13.97 8.65 20.01
CA ASN A 406 -15.36 8.75 19.60
C ASN A 406 -15.53 8.10 18.21
N PRO A 407 -16.17 6.90 18.13
CA PRO A 407 -16.30 6.17 16.87
C PRO A 407 -17.10 6.95 15.82
N LYS A 408 -18.08 7.77 16.24
CA LYS A 408 -18.87 8.60 15.30
C LYS A 408 -18.03 9.72 14.72
N ALA A 409 -17.19 10.36 15.53
CA ALA A 409 -16.32 11.44 15.07
C ALA A 409 -15.25 10.90 14.10
N LEU A 410 -14.66 9.74 14.41
CA LEU A 410 -13.71 9.08 13.51
C LEU A 410 -14.38 8.63 12.20
N PHE A 411 -15.56 8.02 12.27
CA PHE A 411 -16.29 7.59 11.08
C PHE A 411 -16.67 8.78 10.18
N GLN A 412 -17.13 9.88 10.77
CA GLN A 412 -17.45 11.07 9.99
C GLN A 412 -16.18 11.74 9.44
N LEU A 413 -15.03 11.71 10.13
CA LEU A 413 -13.75 12.15 9.56
C LEU A 413 -13.40 11.30 8.33
N LEU A 414 -13.53 9.97 8.40
CA LEU A 414 -13.31 9.09 7.25
C LEU A 414 -14.19 9.46 6.04
N LEU A 415 -15.47 9.77 6.27
CA LEU A 415 -16.38 10.19 5.20
C LEU A 415 -16.00 11.56 4.61
N ASP A 416 -15.70 12.54 5.48
CA ASP A 416 -15.29 13.88 5.08
C ASP A 416 -13.98 13.82 4.28
N SER A 417 -13.00 13.01 4.72
CA SER A 417 -11.75 12.77 4.01
C SER A 417 -11.93 12.11 2.65
N ALA A 418 -12.78 11.08 2.55
CA ALA A 418 -13.06 10.43 1.27
C ALA A 418 -13.70 11.41 0.27
N GLN A 419 -14.62 12.26 0.74
CA GLN A 419 -15.24 13.28 -0.08
C GLN A 419 -14.23 14.37 -0.48
N PHE A 420 -13.41 14.84 0.45
CA PHE A 420 -12.40 15.87 0.20
C PHE A 420 -11.35 15.39 -0.80
N GLU A 421 -10.86 14.16 -0.63
CA GLU A 421 -9.94 13.51 -1.57
C GLU A 421 -10.54 13.41 -2.97
N TYR A 422 -11.80 12.95 -3.08
CA TYR A 422 -12.49 12.84 -4.35
C TYR A 422 -12.62 14.20 -5.06
N VAL A 423 -13.14 15.23 -4.36
CA VAL A 423 -13.32 16.57 -4.92
C VAL A 423 -11.97 17.12 -5.40
N LEU A 424 -10.92 17.00 -4.58
CA LEU A 424 -9.61 17.53 -4.93
C LEU A 424 -8.99 16.77 -6.12
N LYS A 425 -9.14 15.44 -6.18
CA LYS A 425 -8.71 14.62 -7.33
C LYS A 425 -9.41 15.04 -8.61
N GLU A 426 -10.72 15.24 -8.58
CA GLU A 426 -11.49 15.68 -9.76
C GLU A 426 -11.05 17.07 -10.24
N MET A 427 -10.84 18.01 -9.32
CA MET A 427 -10.30 19.33 -9.67
C MET A 427 -8.93 19.24 -10.34
N PHE A 428 -8.01 18.43 -9.80
CA PHE A 428 -6.69 18.23 -10.42
C PHE A 428 -6.77 17.54 -11.78
N ARG A 429 -7.63 16.53 -11.94
CA ARG A 429 -7.86 15.88 -13.24
C ARG A 429 -8.36 16.87 -14.28
N GLN A 430 -9.35 17.69 -13.92
CA GLN A 430 -9.88 18.72 -14.80
C GLN A 430 -8.78 19.74 -15.17
N MET A 431 -8.09 20.28 -14.17
CA MET A 431 -7.02 21.25 -14.39
C MET A 431 -5.88 20.70 -15.28
N LEU A 432 -5.52 19.42 -15.12
CA LEU A 432 -4.52 18.77 -15.97
C LEU A 432 -5.01 18.61 -17.41
N SER A 433 -6.27 18.21 -17.60
CA SER A 433 -6.85 18.05 -18.94
C SER A 433 -6.98 19.36 -19.71
N GLU A 434 -7.24 20.46 -18.99
CA GLU A 434 -7.42 21.80 -19.58
C GLU A 434 -6.11 22.63 -19.58
N LYS A 435 -5.02 22.09 -19.01
CA LYS A 435 -3.77 22.80 -18.70
C LYS A 435 -3.21 23.56 -19.90
N GLN A 436 -2.99 22.88 -21.02
CA GLN A 436 -2.40 23.48 -22.21
C GLN A 436 -3.34 24.50 -22.86
N VAL A 437 -4.64 24.18 -22.93
CA VAL A 437 -5.66 25.06 -23.55
C VAL A 437 -5.79 26.37 -22.77
N LYS A 438 -5.88 26.31 -21.44
CA LYS A 438 -5.94 27.50 -20.58
C LYS A 438 -4.67 28.34 -20.67
N TRP A 439 -3.51 27.70 -20.65
CA TRP A 439 -2.23 28.41 -20.75
C TRP A 439 -2.10 29.19 -22.06
N GLU A 440 -2.46 28.58 -23.19
CA GLU A 440 -2.48 29.24 -24.50
C GLU A 440 -3.52 30.37 -24.58
N SER A 441 -4.69 30.18 -23.96
CA SER A 441 -5.71 31.23 -23.86
C SER A 441 -5.21 32.46 -23.10
N PHE A 442 -4.54 32.27 -21.96
CA PHE A 442 -3.97 33.38 -21.18
C PHE A 442 -2.82 34.06 -21.92
N LYS A 443 -1.97 33.30 -22.64
CA LYS A 443 -0.92 33.85 -23.50
C LYS A 443 -1.51 34.78 -24.56
N LYS A 444 -2.57 34.32 -25.23
CA LYS A 444 -3.27 35.08 -26.26
C LYS A 444 -3.86 36.38 -25.69
N GLU A 445 -4.67 36.29 -24.63
CA GLU A 445 -5.30 37.46 -24.01
C GLU A 445 -4.26 38.48 -23.51
N GLY A 446 -3.19 38.03 -22.86
CA GLY A 446 -2.12 38.91 -22.40
C GLY A 446 -1.39 39.62 -23.55
N SER A 447 -1.12 38.91 -24.65
CA SER A 447 -0.49 39.49 -25.84
C SER A 447 -1.42 40.46 -26.58
N GLU A 448 -2.71 40.14 -26.71
CA GLU A 448 -3.69 41.01 -27.37
C GLU A 448 -3.86 42.34 -26.60
N ARG A 449 -3.94 42.30 -25.26
CA ARG A 449 -4.01 43.52 -24.43
C ARG A 449 -2.79 44.42 -24.59
N MET A 450 -1.59 43.85 -24.70
CA MET A 450 -0.37 44.62 -24.96
C MET A 450 -0.36 45.23 -26.36
N THR A 451 -0.89 44.51 -27.35
CA THR A 451 -1.07 45.05 -28.72
C THR A 451 -2.04 46.21 -28.74
N GLU A 452 -3.17 46.10 -28.03
CA GLU A 452 -4.16 47.18 -27.90
C GLU A 452 -3.59 48.42 -27.19
N LEU A 453 -2.81 48.25 -26.12
CA LEU A 453 -2.11 49.38 -25.49
C LEU A 453 -1.14 50.06 -26.46
N ALA A 454 -0.40 49.28 -27.27
CA ALA A 454 0.47 49.86 -28.29
C ALA A 454 -0.32 50.67 -29.33
N GLU A 455 -1.51 50.22 -29.73
CA GLU A 455 -2.40 50.96 -30.63
C GLU A 455 -2.92 52.26 -30.01
N VAL A 456 -3.22 52.26 -28.71
CA VAL A 456 -3.60 53.48 -27.97
C VAL A 456 -2.47 54.51 -28.01
N PHE A 457 -1.24 54.12 -27.67
CA PHE A 457 -0.09 55.04 -27.70
C PHE A 457 0.37 55.41 -29.12
N SER A 458 -0.06 54.68 -30.15
CA SER A 458 0.19 55.05 -31.55
C SER A 458 -0.71 56.19 -32.05
N GLY A 459 -1.82 56.47 -31.34
CA GLY A 459 -2.86 57.42 -31.75
C GLY A 459 -3.93 56.83 -32.68
N VAL A 460 -3.85 55.54 -33.03
CA VAL A 460 -4.83 54.86 -33.89
C VAL A 460 -6.15 54.58 -33.15
N LYS A 461 -6.08 54.21 -31.87
CA LYS A 461 -7.24 54.06 -30.97
C LYS A 461 -7.24 55.20 -29.95
N PRO A 462 -7.93 56.32 -30.21
CA PRO A 462 -7.89 57.47 -29.33
C PRO A 462 -8.53 57.15 -27.98
N LEU A 463 -7.78 57.37 -26.91
CA LEU A 463 -8.23 57.21 -25.53
C LEU A 463 -8.14 58.57 -24.84
N THR A 464 -9.17 58.93 -24.07
CA THR A 464 -9.28 60.28 -23.51
C THR A 464 -8.09 60.58 -22.59
N ARG A 465 -7.41 61.72 -22.82
CA ARG A 465 -6.22 62.16 -22.07
C ARG A 465 -4.98 61.27 -22.22
N VAL A 466 -4.85 60.52 -23.32
CA VAL A 466 -3.63 59.81 -23.68
C VAL A 466 -3.04 60.41 -24.95
N GLU A 467 -1.80 60.91 -24.85
CA GLU A 467 -1.07 61.44 -26.00
C GLU A 467 -0.30 60.33 -26.72
N LYS A 468 -0.06 60.54 -28.01
CA LYS A 468 0.77 59.64 -28.81
C LYS A 468 2.19 59.58 -28.21
N ASN A 469 2.70 58.37 -27.98
CA ASN A 469 4.05 58.14 -27.46
C ASN A 469 4.70 56.96 -28.18
N GLU A 470 5.65 57.26 -29.08
CA GLU A 470 6.30 56.25 -29.93
C GLU A 470 7.17 55.27 -29.14
N ASN A 471 7.76 55.72 -28.03
CA ASN A 471 8.57 54.86 -27.16
C ASN A 471 7.71 53.82 -26.44
N LEU A 472 6.59 54.26 -25.83
CA LEU A 472 5.65 53.34 -25.18
C LEU A 472 4.96 52.41 -26.19
N GLN A 473 4.60 52.92 -27.37
CA GLN A 473 4.09 52.08 -28.46
C GLN A 473 5.07 50.95 -28.82
N ALA A 474 6.36 51.28 -29.04
CA ALA A 474 7.37 50.29 -29.38
C ALA A 474 7.58 49.29 -28.24
N TRP A 475 7.61 49.77 -27.00
CA TRP A 475 7.77 48.95 -25.81
C TRP A 475 6.62 47.94 -25.64
N PHE A 476 5.36 48.38 -25.71
CA PHE A 476 4.20 47.49 -25.59
C PHE A 476 4.12 46.45 -26.73
N ARG A 477 4.53 46.82 -27.96
CA ARG A 477 4.66 45.84 -29.07
C ARG A 477 5.70 44.78 -28.77
N GLU A 478 6.84 45.18 -28.21
CA GLU A 478 7.90 44.24 -27.87
C GLU A 478 7.48 43.31 -26.73
N ILE A 479 6.81 43.82 -25.69
CA ILE A 479 6.25 42.98 -24.62
C ILE A 479 5.22 41.99 -25.19
N SER A 480 4.31 42.43 -26.07
CA SER A 480 3.36 41.54 -26.75
C SER A 480 4.05 40.41 -27.50
N LYS A 481 5.09 40.73 -28.28
CA LYS A 481 5.90 39.75 -29.01
C LYS A 481 6.60 38.78 -28.05
N GLN A 482 7.12 39.27 -26.92
CA GLN A 482 7.75 38.44 -25.90
C GLN A 482 6.76 37.49 -25.23
N ILE A 483 5.54 37.93 -24.90
CA ILE A 483 4.46 37.07 -24.39
C ILE A 483 4.10 36.00 -25.44
N SER A 484 3.88 36.40 -26.69
CA SER A 484 3.57 35.46 -27.78
C SER A 484 4.66 34.42 -28.03
N SER A 485 5.93 34.77 -27.76
CA SER A 485 7.08 33.86 -27.91
C SER A 485 7.23 32.83 -26.81
N LEU A 486 6.44 32.91 -25.73
CA LEU A 486 6.49 31.93 -24.65
C LEU A 486 6.07 30.55 -25.19
N ASN A 487 6.86 29.53 -24.83
CA ASN A 487 6.66 28.15 -25.26
C ASN A 487 6.23 27.28 -24.07
N TYR A 488 5.09 26.59 -24.22
CA TYR A 488 4.57 25.67 -23.20
C TYR A 488 5.51 24.48 -22.93
N GLU A 489 6.16 23.95 -23.97
CA GLU A 489 7.04 22.78 -23.86
C GLU A 489 8.31 23.07 -23.03
N ASP A 490 8.80 24.31 -23.04
CA ASP A 490 9.91 24.77 -22.20
C ASP A 490 9.39 25.49 -20.95
N SER A 491 8.71 24.72 -20.09
CA SER A 491 7.99 25.26 -18.93
C SER A 491 8.87 26.07 -17.98
N THR A 492 10.14 25.69 -17.84
CA THR A 492 11.07 26.35 -16.91
C THR A 492 11.60 27.67 -17.47
N ALA A 493 11.94 27.74 -18.76
CA ALA A 493 12.32 29.01 -19.37
C ALA A 493 11.12 29.95 -19.51
N ALA A 494 9.96 29.42 -19.92
CA ALA A 494 8.73 30.18 -20.02
C ALA A 494 8.31 30.77 -18.66
N GLY A 495 8.39 29.99 -17.58
CA GLY A 495 8.12 30.48 -16.22
C GLY A 495 9.04 31.65 -15.82
N ARG A 496 10.35 31.51 -16.02
CA ARG A 496 11.34 32.57 -15.70
C ARG A 496 11.10 33.85 -16.51
N LYS A 497 10.85 33.72 -17.81
CA LYS A 497 10.57 34.87 -18.69
C LYS A 497 9.25 35.55 -18.35
N THR A 498 8.24 34.78 -17.94
CA THR A 498 6.94 35.32 -17.50
C THR A 498 7.10 36.19 -16.24
N VAL A 499 7.91 35.77 -15.26
CA VAL A 499 8.22 36.57 -14.07
C VAL A 499 8.91 37.90 -14.44
N GLN A 500 9.86 37.87 -15.37
CA GLN A 500 10.53 39.09 -15.86
C GLN A 500 9.54 40.05 -16.54
N LEU A 501 8.60 39.52 -17.32
CA LEU A 501 7.57 40.31 -17.99
C LEU A 501 6.60 40.96 -16.98
N ILE A 502 6.22 40.24 -15.92
CA ILE A 502 5.39 40.80 -14.83
C ILE A 502 6.11 41.99 -14.17
N GLN A 503 7.38 41.81 -13.79
CA GLN A 503 8.20 42.86 -13.18
C GLN A 503 8.31 44.10 -14.10
N ALA A 504 8.55 43.89 -15.40
CA ALA A 504 8.63 44.97 -16.37
C ALA A 504 7.32 45.75 -16.52
N LEU A 505 6.17 45.08 -16.38
CA LEU A 505 4.83 45.70 -16.40
C LEU A 505 4.52 46.48 -15.12
N GLU A 506 5.10 46.11 -13.98
CA GLU A 506 5.01 46.90 -12.75
C GLU A 506 5.86 48.17 -12.86
N GLU A 507 7.11 48.03 -13.29
CA GLU A 507 8.03 49.16 -13.46
C GLU A 507 7.50 50.20 -14.46
N VAL A 508 6.98 49.77 -15.62
CA VAL A 508 6.46 50.73 -16.62
C VAL A 508 5.26 51.53 -16.08
N GLN A 509 4.46 50.93 -15.20
CA GLN A 509 3.31 51.58 -14.60
C GLN A 509 3.75 52.73 -13.67
N GLU A 510 4.78 52.48 -12.86
CA GLU A 510 5.34 53.45 -11.91
C GLU A 510 6.16 54.55 -12.61
N PHE A 511 7.09 54.19 -13.49
CA PHE A 511 8.03 55.15 -14.09
C PHE A 511 7.36 56.16 -15.04
N HIS A 512 6.27 55.79 -15.70
CA HIS A 512 5.58 56.65 -16.65
C HIS A 512 4.30 57.31 -16.09
N GLN A 513 4.06 57.22 -14.78
CA GLN A 513 2.86 57.78 -14.13
C GLN A 513 1.54 57.35 -14.80
N LEU A 514 1.52 56.12 -15.34
CA LEU A 514 0.36 55.55 -16.05
C LEU A 514 -0.82 55.29 -15.11
N GLU A 515 -0.58 55.37 -13.80
CA GLU A 515 -1.56 55.36 -12.70
C GLU A 515 -2.67 56.39 -12.87
N SER A 516 -2.39 57.49 -13.59
CA SER A 516 -3.35 58.55 -13.85
C SER A 516 -4.50 58.13 -14.80
N ASN A 517 -4.36 57.03 -15.54
CA ASN A 517 -5.37 56.53 -16.45
C ASN A 517 -5.87 55.13 -16.04
N LEU A 518 -7.10 55.10 -15.53
CA LEU A 518 -7.75 53.88 -15.03
C LEU A 518 -7.80 52.75 -16.07
N GLN A 519 -7.99 53.08 -17.35
CA GLN A 519 -8.12 52.08 -18.40
C GLN A 519 -6.75 51.45 -18.74
N ILE A 520 -5.68 52.24 -18.73
CA ILE A 520 -4.31 51.71 -18.89
C ILE A 520 -3.93 50.83 -17.69
N CYS A 521 -4.24 51.28 -16.47
CA CYS A 521 -4.04 50.49 -15.26
C CYS A 521 -4.78 49.14 -15.31
N GLN A 522 -6.01 49.14 -15.82
CA GLN A 522 -6.78 47.92 -15.96
C GLN A 522 -6.11 46.94 -16.95
N PHE A 523 -5.66 47.42 -18.10
CA PHE A 523 -4.99 46.57 -19.10
C PHE A 523 -3.68 45.98 -18.59
N LEU A 524 -2.87 46.79 -17.89
CA LEU A 524 -1.64 46.34 -17.24
C LEU A 524 -1.96 45.32 -16.14
N GLY A 525 -2.95 45.61 -15.30
CA GLY A 525 -3.40 44.72 -14.24
C GLY A 525 -3.92 43.38 -14.75
N ASP A 526 -4.76 43.38 -15.79
CA ASP A 526 -5.32 42.17 -16.36
C ASP A 526 -4.24 41.35 -17.10
N THR A 527 -3.30 42.01 -17.77
CA THR A 527 -2.16 41.30 -18.37
C THR A 527 -1.29 40.63 -17.32
N ARG A 528 -0.97 41.32 -16.21
CA ARG A 528 -0.26 40.70 -15.08
C ARG A 528 -1.03 39.51 -14.52
N LYS A 529 -2.35 39.63 -14.36
CA LYS A 529 -3.19 38.49 -13.92
C LYS A 529 -3.07 37.30 -14.87
N PHE A 530 -3.16 37.51 -16.18
CA PHE A 530 -2.99 36.41 -17.15
C PHE A 530 -1.61 35.77 -17.07
N LEU A 531 -0.54 36.56 -16.95
CA LEU A 531 0.82 36.05 -16.78
C LEU A 531 0.99 35.26 -15.46
N HIS A 532 0.40 35.72 -14.36
CA HIS A 532 0.36 34.95 -13.11
C HIS A 532 -0.39 33.63 -13.26
N GLN A 533 -1.54 33.63 -13.94
CA GLN A 533 -2.30 32.40 -14.20
C GLN A 533 -1.51 31.43 -15.10
N MET A 534 -0.77 31.93 -16.10
CA MET A 534 0.14 31.09 -16.90
C MET A 534 1.19 30.37 -16.03
N ILE A 535 1.80 31.06 -15.06
CA ILE A 535 2.75 30.46 -14.11
C ILE A 535 2.05 29.40 -13.24
N ARG A 536 0.84 29.69 -12.74
CA ARG A 536 0.08 28.75 -11.91
C ARG A 536 -0.27 27.48 -12.69
N THR A 537 -0.82 27.64 -13.89
CA THR A 537 -1.24 26.53 -14.75
C THR A 537 -0.06 25.65 -15.14
N ILE A 538 1.11 26.21 -15.45
CA ILE A 538 2.26 25.40 -15.89
C ILE A 538 2.85 24.53 -14.76
N ASN A 539 2.72 24.99 -13.51
CA ASN A 539 3.23 24.31 -12.32
C ASN A 539 2.35 23.13 -11.85
N ILE A 540 1.20 22.88 -12.47
CA ILE A 540 0.35 21.73 -12.13
C ILE A 540 1.05 20.45 -12.58
N LYS A 541 1.39 19.58 -11.62
CA LYS A 541 2.10 18.32 -11.88
C LYS A 541 1.19 17.12 -11.71
N GLU A 542 1.36 16.13 -12.59
CA GLU A 542 0.69 14.83 -12.48
C GLU A 542 1.11 14.06 -11.22
N GLU A 543 2.34 14.28 -10.74
CA GLU A 543 2.87 13.75 -9.47
C GLU A 543 1.94 13.98 -8.28
N VAL A 544 1.16 15.08 -8.28
CA VAL A 544 0.19 15.38 -7.22
C VAL A 544 -0.91 14.32 -7.17
N LEU A 545 -1.43 13.89 -8.33
CA LEU A 545 -2.45 12.84 -8.39
C LEU A 545 -1.89 11.48 -7.96
N ILE A 546 -0.63 11.19 -8.27
CA ILE A 546 0.05 9.97 -7.85
C ILE A 546 0.16 9.94 -6.32
N THR A 547 0.54 11.07 -5.71
CA THR A 547 0.71 11.20 -4.25
C THR A 547 -0.62 11.10 -3.47
N MET A 548 -1.76 11.31 -4.13
CA MET A 548 -3.09 11.17 -3.52
C MET A 548 -3.67 9.75 -3.65
N ARG A 549 -2.99 8.82 -4.32
CA ARG A 549 -3.34 7.39 -4.32
C ARG A 549 -2.91 6.75 -3.01
#